data_AF-A0A484ZA14-F1
#
_entry.id   AF-A0A484ZA14-F1
#
_cell.length_a   1.000
_cell.length_b   1.000
_cell.length_c   1.000
_cell.angle_alpha   90.00
_cell.angle_beta   90.00
_cell.angle_gamma   90.00
#
_symmetry.space_group_name_H-M   'P 1'
#
loop_
_entity.id
_entity.type
_entity.pdbx_description
1 polymer ?
#
loop_
_entity_poly.entity_id
_entity_poly.type
_entity_poly.pdbx_seq_one_letter_code
_entity_poly.pdbx_strand_id
1 'polypeptide(L)' 'MSLLLGWMKSPKKQIIERMSGWLKHRTLVVATHRLSILALVDRIIVVDGGKIVMDGPKQQILDRHFKS' A
#
# COMPACT_ATOMS: atom_id res chain seq x y z
N MET A 1 -9.48 33.51 -11.66
CA MET A 1 -8.12 33.01 -11.99
C MET A 1 -7.73 31.82 -11.10
N SER A 2 -8.45 30.70 -11.18
CA SER A 2 -8.04 29.37 -10.68
C SER A 2 -9.12 28.33 -11.07
N LEU A 3 -9.07 27.86 -12.31
CA LEU A 3 -9.95 26.77 -12.79
C LEU A 3 -9.17 25.57 -13.36
N LEU A 4 -7.83 25.56 -13.27
CA LEU A 4 -6.99 24.55 -13.92
C LEU A 4 -6.38 23.49 -12.98
N LEU A 5 -6.60 23.55 -11.67
CA LEU A 5 -5.98 22.61 -10.71
C LEU A 5 -6.91 21.48 -10.22
N GLY A 6 -8.20 21.52 -10.54
CA GLY A 6 -9.19 20.54 -10.03
C GLY A 6 -9.11 19.15 -10.66
N TRP A 7 -8.53 19.03 -11.86
CA TRP A 7 -8.78 17.87 -12.73
C TRP A 7 -7.69 16.78 -12.73
N MET A 8 -6.62 16.93 -11.92
CA MET A 8 -5.50 15.99 -11.91
C MET A 8 -5.43 15.06 -10.68
N LYS A 9 -6.54 14.87 -9.96
CA LYS A 9 -6.60 13.95 -8.80
C LYS A 9 -7.15 12.57 -9.21
N SER A 10 -6.27 11.62 -9.49
CA SER A 10 -6.66 10.22 -9.74
C SER A 10 -7.50 9.66 -8.57
N PRO A 11 -8.64 9.00 -8.82
CA PRO A 11 -9.50 8.44 -7.77
C PRO A 11 -8.73 7.52 -6.79
N LYS A 12 -7.74 6.77 -7.30
CA LYS A 12 -6.91 5.85 -6.49
C LYS A 12 -6.11 6.60 -5.43
N LYS A 13 -5.56 7.76 -5.77
CA LYS A 13 -4.74 8.58 -4.87
C LYS A 13 -5.58 9.19 -3.74
N GLN A 14 -6.79 9.65 -4.07
CA GLN A 14 -7.71 10.23 -3.08
C GLN A 14 -8.15 9.22 -2.02
N ILE A 15 -8.39 7.96 -2.41
CA ILE A 15 -8.75 6.90 -1.46
C ILE A 15 -7.62 6.64 -0.48
N ILE A 16 -6.39 6.49 -0.98
CA ILE A 16 -5.20 6.25 -0.15
C ILE A 16 -5.00 7.41 0.84
N GLU A 17 -5.07 8.66 0.37
CA GLU A 17 -4.91 9.84 1.23
C GLU A 17 -5.96 9.89 2.35
N ARG A 18 -7.24 9.66 2.02
CA ARG A 18 -8.33 9.64 3.01
C ARG A 18 -8.20 8.49 4.00
N MET A 19 -7.82 7.30 3.52
CA MET A 19 -7.64 6.13 4.37
C MET A 19 -6.48 6.31 5.34
N SER A 20 -5.37 6.89 4.90
CA SER A 20 -4.20 7.15 5.77
C SER A 20 -4.59 7.92 7.04
N GLY A 21 -5.39 8.99 6.90
CA GLY A 21 -5.88 9.75 8.06
C GLY A 21 -6.78 8.94 9.00
N TRP A 22 -7.69 8.13 8.44
CA TRP A 22 -8.62 7.31 9.21
C TRP A 22 -7.94 6.14 9.96
N LEU A 23 -6.79 5.68 9.45
CA LEU A 23 -6.05 4.54 9.98
C LEU A 23 -5.15 4.84 11.19
N LYS A 24 -4.96 6.11 11.59
CA LYS A 24 -4.02 6.50 12.66
C LYS A 24 -4.10 5.69 13.96
N HIS A 25 -5.29 5.18 14.31
CA HIS A 25 -5.52 4.40 15.53
C HIS A 25 -6.19 3.04 15.24
N ARG A 26 -5.99 2.50 14.02
CA ARG A 26 -6.61 1.26 13.58
C ARG A 26 -5.59 0.37 12.87
N THR A 27 -5.71 -0.93 13.07
CA THR A 27 -4.91 -1.90 12.32
C THR A 27 -5.59 -2.22 11.00
N LEU A 28 -4.86 -2.04 9.89
CA LEU A 28 -5.29 -2.47 8.56
C LEU A 28 -4.66 -3.83 8.25
N VAL A 29 -5.49 -4.83 7.98
CA VAL A 29 -5.06 -6.09 7.36
C VAL A 29 -5.65 -6.13 5.96
N VAL A 30 -4.81 -6.35 4.95
CA VAL A 30 -5.23 -6.36 3.55
C VAL A 30 -4.48 -7.42 2.75
N ALA A 31 -5.21 -8.22 1.98
CA ALA A 31 -4.66 -9.12 0.99
C ALA A 31 -4.81 -8.47 -0.40
N THR A 32 -3.69 -8.20 -1.08
CA THR A 32 -3.70 -7.49 -2.36
C THR A 32 -2.44 -7.76 -3.16
N HIS A 33 -2.60 -7.78 -4.48
CA HIS A 33 -1.48 -7.76 -5.43
C HIS A 33 -1.20 -6.34 -5.97
N ARG A 34 -1.99 -5.33 -5.55
CA ARG A 34 -1.88 -3.96 -6.06
C ARG A 34 -0.86 -3.17 -5.24
N LEU A 35 0.26 -2.81 -5.88
CA LEU A 35 1.33 -1.99 -5.29
C LEU A 35 0.82 -0.67 -4.68
N SER A 36 -0.21 -0.05 -5.28
CA SER A 36 -0.79 1.20 -4.77
C SER A 36 -1.30 1.07 -3.33
N ILE A 37 -1.78 -0.11 -2.93
CA ILE A 37 -2.32 -0.34 -1.58
C ILE A 37 -1.18 -0.59 -0.58
N LEU A 38 -0.04 -1.08 -1.03
CA LEU A 38 1.15 -1.22 -0.18
C LEU A 38 1.67 0.13 0.34
N ALA A 39 1.22 1.25 -0.24
CA ALA A 39 1.47 2.58 0.32
C ALA A 39 0.87 2.75 1.73
N LEU A 40 -0.18 2.02 2.08
CA LEU A 40 -0.90 2.11 3.36
C LEU A 40 -0.38 1.16 4.45
N VAL A 41 0.53 0.24 4.11
CA VAL A 41 1.03 -0.78 5.04
C VAL A 41 2.49 -0.53 5.42
N ASP A 42 2.85 -1.02 6.59
CA ASP A 42 4.17 -0.98 7.22
C ASP A 42 4.88 -2.35 7.16
N ARG A 43 4.13 -3.45 7.23
CA ARG A 43 4.59 -4.85 7.17
C ARG A 43 3.97 -5.60 5.99
N ILE A 44 4.74 -6.51 5.39
CA ILE A 44 4.26 -7.41 4.34
C ILE A 44 4.55 -8.86 4.76
N ILE A 45 3.54 -9.72 4.57
CA ILE A 45 3.65 -11.17 4.72
C ILE A 45 3.37 -11.77 3.35
N VAL A 46 4.29 -12.58 2.83
CA VAL A 46 4.13 -13.30 1.57
C VAL A 46 3.82 -14.75 1.88
N VAL A 47 2.71 -15.23 1.33
CA VAL A 47 2.26 -16.61 1.46
C VAL A 47 2.38 -17.28 0.09
N ASP A 48 3.07 -18.41 0.06
CA ASP A 48 3.19 -19.27 -1.12
C ASP A 48 3.03 -20.73 -0.70
N GLY A 49 2.26 -21.50 -1.46
CA GLY A 49 1.97 -22.90 -1.15
C GLY A 49 1.40 -23.13 0.26
N GLY A 50 0.63 -22.18 0.81
CA GLY A 50 0.08 -22.26 2.17
C GLY A 50 1.10 -22.03 3.29
N LYS A 51 2.32 -21.59 2.97
CA LYS A 51 3.38 -21.29 3.94
C LYS A 51 3.77 -19.81 3.87
N ILE A 52 4.15 -19.24 5.01
CA ILE A 52 4.76 -17.91 5.05
C ILE A 52 6.19 -18.04 4.53
N VAL A 53 6.46 -17.46 3.37
CA VAL A 53 7.80 -17.47 2.75
C VAL A 53 8.58 -16.20 3.03
N MET A 54 7.89 -15.09 3.36
CA MET A 54 8.51 -13.87 3.84
C MET A 54 7.63 -13.13 4.84
N ASP A 55 8.26 -12.45 5.78
CA ASP A 55 7.61 -11.63 6.78
C ASP A 55 8.56 -10.53 7.24
N GLY A 56 8.16 -9.27 7.08
CA GLY A 56 8.99 -8.15 7.54
C GLY A 56 8.49 -6.77 7.11
N PRO A 57 9.27 -5.72 7.41
CA PRO A 57 8.98 -4.37 6.99
C PRO A 57 8.84 -4.28 5.46
N LYS A 58 7.86 -3.50 5.00
CA LYS A 58 7.56 -3.33 3.57
C LYS A 58 8.82 -3.10 2.73
N GLN A 59 9.68 -2.17 3.13
CA GLN A 59 10.87 -1.81 2.36
C GLN A 59 11.80 -3.01 2.14
N GLN A 60 12.07 -3.80 3.18
CA GLN A 60 12.92 -4.99 3.07
C GLN A 60 12.34 -6.03 2.11
N ILE A 61 11.02 -6.22 2.13
CA ILE A 61 10.35 -7.20 1.28
C ILE A 61 10.38 -6.76 -0.19
N LEU A 62 10.09 -5.48 -0.46
CA LEU A 62 10.10 -4.94 -1.81
C LEU A 62 11.52 -4.96 -2.42
N ASP A 63 12.55 -4.64 -1.64
CA ASP A 63 13.95 -4.66 -2.12
C ASP A 63 14.43 -6.06 -2.52
N ARG A 64 13.88 -7.11 -1.89
CA ARG A 64 14.19 -8.51 -2.23
C ARG A 64 13.40 -9.00 -3.45
N HIS A 65 12.13 -8.61 -3.59
CA HIS A 65 11.24 -9.13 -4.64
C HIS A 65 11.45 -8.48 -6.01
N PHE A 66 11.91 -7.22 -6.09
CA PHE A 66 12.17 -6.54 -7.38
C PHE A 66 13.56 -6.84 -7.98
N LYS A 67 14.35 -7.72 -7.37
CA LYS A 67 15.68 -8.15 -7.87
C LYS A 67 15.67 -9.52 -8.58
N SER A 68 14.49 -10.06 -8.87
CA SER A 68 14.29 -11.31 -9.60
C SER A 68 13.78 -11.07 -11.01
#